data_AF-A0A3A5MJ04-F1
#
_entry.id   AF-A0A3A5MJ04-F1
#
_cell.length_a   1.000
_cell.length_b   1.000
_cell.length_c   1.000
_cell.angle_alpha   90.00
_cell.angle_beta   90.00
_cell.angle_gamma   90.00
#
_symmetry.space_group_name_H-M   'P 1'
#
loop_
_entity.id
_entity.type
_entity.pdbx_description
1 polymer ?
#
loop_
_entity_poly.entity_id
_entity_poly.type
_entity_poly.pdbx_seq_one_letter_code
_entity_poly.pdbx_strand_id
1 'polypeptide(L)'
;MDNLEATFSDMTRCLDRAALSAASFTSLSNEQSEQAHRLIAGFQRRVNLIVALSAANIGARSDYTLGREGLARKHGFTNPEEFVQSLGGGGGGTKADARKLIEAGTLAAATETARERQKDADALALEFPDLPPVEVDQPWFAPLGEAVAQGVFTVEAATAIRRGLGEPALGVTPDMLRAALILLIPECATLN
;
A
#
# COMPACT_ATOMS: atom_id res chain seq x y z
N MET A 1 15.78 -10.64 10.68
CA MET A 1 14.34 -10.97 10.82
C MET A 1 13.81 -10.46 12.15
N ASP A 2 14.63 -10.47 13.20
CA ASP A 2 14.41 -9.93 14.57
C ASP A 2 13.91 -8.47 14.70
N ASN A 3 13.82 -7.70 13.61
CA ASN A 3 13.44 -6.27 13.68
C ASN A 3 11.92 -6.04 13.58
N LEU A 4 11.19 -6.81 12.76
CA LEU A 4 9.80 -6.49 12.44
C LEU A 4 8.83 -6.84 13.58
N GLU A 5 9.02 -8.01 14.19
CA GLU A 5 8.24 -8.44 15.36
C GLU A 5 8.46 -7.50 16.56
N ALA A 6 9.72 -7.17 16.85
CA ALA A 6 10.07 -6.20 17.88
C ALA A 6 9.42 -4.84 17.63
N THR A 7 9.48 -4.35 16.38
CA THR A 7 8.86 -3.08 15.97
C THR A 7 7.36 -3.05 16.26
N PHE A 8 6.59 -4.04 15.80
CA PHE A 8 5.14 -4.05 16.02
C PHE A 8 4.78 -4.27 17.50
N SER A 9 5.57 -5.06 18.22
CA SER A 9 5.43 -5.23 19.66
C SER A 9 5.61 -3.89 20.40
N ASP A 10 6.63 -3.12 20.04
CA ASP A 10 6.90 -1.82 20.65
C ASP A 10 5.86 -0.76 20.28
N MET A 11 5.38 -0.75 19.04
CA MET A 11 4.26 0.11 18.63
C MET A 11 2.99 -0.20 19.42
N THR A 12 2.67 -1.48 19.61
CA THR A 12 1.52 -1.91 20.42
C THR A 12 1.66 -1.45 21.87
N ARG A 13 2.84 -1.70 22.48
CA ARG A 13 3.14 -1.22 23.84
C ARG A 13 3.10 0.31 23.96
N CYS A 14 3.41 1.05 22.90
CA CYS A 14 3.32 2.50 22.88
C CYS A 14 1.85 2.95 22.96
N LEU A 15 0.98 2.32 22.17
CA LEU A 15 -0.47 2.58 22.20
C LEU A 15 -1.07 2.21 23.56
N ASP A 16 -0.69 1.07 24.13
CA ASP A 16 -1.14 0.65 25.46
C ASP A 16 -0.72 1.66 26.54
N ARG A 17 0.54 2.13 26.48
CA ARG A 17 1.07 3.13 27.41
C ARG A 17 0.44 4.52 27.25
N ALA A 18 0.02 4.88 26.05
CA ALA A 18 -0.69 6.14 25.82
C ALA A 18 -2.04 6.20 26.57
N ALA A 19 -2.60 5.03 26.94
CA ALA A 19 -3.81 4.91 27.76
C ALA A 19 -4.97 5.81 27.28
N LEU A 20 -5.10 5.95 25.95
CA LEU A 20 -6.13 6.77 25.34
C LEU A 20 -7.51 6.23 25.72
N SER A 21 -8.37 7.12 26.21
CA SER A 21 -9.70 6.78 26.70
C SER A 21 -10.74 7.76 26.18
N ALA A 22 -12.02 7.43 26.34
CA ALA A 22 -13.11 8.36 26.04
C ALA A 22 -12.91 9.71 26.77
N ALA A 23 -12.44 9.68 28.01
CA ALA A 23 -12.16 10.89 28.80
C ALA A 23 -11.11 11.79 28.15
N SER A 24 -10.05 11.20 27.58
CA SER A 24 -8.98 11.91 26.86
C SER A 24 -9.51 12.73 25.68
N PHE A 25 -10.58 12.27 25.02
CA PHE A 25 -11.20 12.97 23.89
C PHE A 25 -12.25 13.99 24.34
N THR A 26 -12.99 13.72 25.40
CA THR A 26 -14.02 14.65 25.91
C THR A 26 -13.44 15.94 26.50
N SER A 27 -12.17 15.93 26.91
CA SER A 27 -11.48 17.12 27.42
C SER A 27 -10.93 18.05 26.34
N LEU A 28 -11.04 17.68 25.06
CA LEU A 28 -10.54 18.48 23.94
C LEU A 28 -11.53 19.58 23.56
N SER A 29 -11.02 20.73 23.11
CA SER A 29 -11.83 21.72 22.39
C SER A 29 -12.26 21.18 21.02
N ASN A 30 -13.24 21.81 20.37
CA ASN A 30 -13.68 21.40 19.03
C ASN A 30 -12.52 21.34 18.02
N GLU A 31 -11.67 22.38 18.01
CA GLU A 31 -10.49 22.45 17.13
C GLU A 31 -9.49 21.32 17.43
N GLN A 32 -9.28 21.01 18.71
CA GLN A 32 -8.41 19.92 19.14
C GLN A 32 -9.00 18.55 18.78
N SER A 33 -10.33 18.37 18.90
CA SER A 33 -11.02 17.15 18.49
C SER A 33 -10.88 16.91 16.99
N GLU A 34 -11.09 17.94 16.17
CA GLU A 34 -10.89 17.86 14.72
C GLU A 34 -9.44 17.50 14.38
N GLN A 35 -8.48 18.19 14.99
CA GLN A 35 -7.06 17.94 14.74
C GLN A 35 -6.65 16.53 15.17
N ALA A 36 -7.10 16.08 16.35
CA ALA A 36 -6.85 14.72 16.83
C ALA A 36 -7.42 13.68 15.86
N HIS A 37 -8.63 13.88 15.34
CA HIS A 37 -9.24 12.98 14.39
C HIS A 37 -8.47 12.91 13.07
N ARG A 38 -8.02 14.06 12.53
CA ARG A 38 -7.18 14.11 11.31
C ARG A 38 -5.85 13.35 11.51
N LEU A 39 -5.22 13.49 12.68
CA LEU A 39 -3.98 12.77 13.01
C LEU A 39 -4.21 11.26 13.11
N ILE A 40 -5.30 10.83 13.75
CA ILE A 40 -5.67 9.40 13.85
C ILE A 40 -5.96 8.84 12.45
N ALA A 41 -6.69 9.56 11.61
CA ALA A 41 -6.96 9.14 10.23
C ALA A 41 -5.67 8.98 9.42
N GLY A 42 -4.71 9.91 9.57
CA GLY A 42 -3.38 9.80 8.96
C GLY A 42 -2.58 8.58 9.46
N PHE A 43 -2.64 8.30 10.76
CA PHE A 43 -2.02 7.11 11.35
C PHE A 43 -2.65 5.82 10.82
N GLN A 44 -3.98 5.74 10.78
CA GLN A 44 -4.71 4.59 10.22
C GLN A 44 -4.35 4.33 8.76
N ARG A 45 -4.24 5.37 7.92
CA ARG A 45 -3.80 5.22 6.52
C ARG A 45 -2.42 4.56 6.41
N ARG A 46 -1.46 4.97 7.25
CA ARG A 46 -0.11 4.38 7.29
C ARG A 46 -0.13 2.93 7.74
N VAL A 47 -0.88 2.61 8.79
CA VAL A 47 -1.03 1.22 9.25
C VAL A 47 -1.66 0.35 8.16
N ASN A 48 -2.71 0.85 7.49
CA ASN A 48 -3.38 0.11 6.41
C ASN A 48 -2.45 -0.16 5.22
N LEU A 49 -1.57 0.78 4.87
CA LEU A 49 -0.55 0.55 3.85
C LEU A 49 0.40 -0.60 4.25
N ILE A 50 0.86 -0.63 5.50
CA ILE A 50 1.73 -1.70 6.00
C ILE A 50 1.01 -3.06 5.96
N VAL A 51 -0.26 -3.10 6.35
CA VAL A 51 -1.09 -4.30 6.26
C VAL A 51 -1.22 -4.77 4.80
N ALA A 52 -1.48 -3.85 3.87
CA ALA A 52 -1.57 -4.15 2.45
C ALA A 52 -0.25 -4.70 1.89
N LEU A 53 0.90 -4.09 2.21
CA LEU A 53 2.22 -4.57 1.80
C LEU A 53 2.51 -5.99 2.34
N SER A 54 2.16 -6.25 3.60
CA SER A 54 2.26 -7.60 4.18
C SER A 54 1.37 -8.62 3.45
N ALA A 55 0.11 -8.25 3.18
CA ALA A 55 -0.83 -9.08 2.42
C ALA A 55 -0.31 -9.37 1.00
N ALA A 56 0.25 -8.37 0.32
CA ALA A 56 0.84 -8.54 -1.00
C ALA A 56 2.07 -9.45 -0.99
N ASN A 57 2.90 -9.40 0.05
CA ASN A 57 3.99 -10.36 0.22
C ASN A 57 3.45 -11.81 0.33
N ILE A 58 2.40 -12.02 1.12
CA ILE A 58 1.73 -13.33 1.22
C ILE A 58 1.14 -13.73 -0.14
N GLY A 59 0.51 -12.80 -0.86
CA GLY A 59 -0.02 -13.00 -2.20
C GLY A 59 1.05 -13.49 -3.17
N ALA A 60 2.17 -12.77 -3.27
CA ALA A 60 3.31 -13.14 -4.13
C ALA A 60 3.92 -14.50 -3.75
N ARG A 61 4.05 -14.79 -2.45
CA ARG A 61 4.55 -16.08 -1.96
C ARG A 61 3.55 -17.22 -2.08
N SER A 62 2.30 -16.93 -2.42
CA SER A 62 1.23 -17.89 -2.64
C SER A 62 0.81 -17.96 -4.11
N ASP A 63 1.63 -17.41 -5.01
CA ASP A 63 1.35 -17.43 -6.45
C ASP A 63 1.08 -18.85 -6.94
N TYR A 64 0.09 -18.99 -7.82
CA TYR A 64 -0.37 -20.29 -8.29
C TYR A 64 0.74 -21.07 -9.01
N THR A 65 1.68 -20.37 -9.67
CA THR A 65 2.83 -20.94 -10.39
C THR A 65 3.79 -21.69 -9.46
N LEU A 66 3.78 -21.37 -8.16
CA LEU A 66 4.56 -22.06 -7.13
C LEU A 66 3.98 -23.44 -6.78
N GLY A 67 2.81 -23.81 -7.32
CA GLY A 67 2.22 -25.14 -7.09
C GLY A 67 2.01 -25.41 -5.60
N ARG A 68 2.37 -26.60 -5.12
CA ARG A 68 2.30 -26.97 -3.70
C ARG A 68 3.29 -26.20 -2.80
N GLU A 69 4.29 -25.56 -3.40
CA GLU A 69 5.28 -24.79 -2.65
C GLU A 69 4.77 -23.39 -2.25
N GLY A 70 3.65 -22.95 -2.83
CA GLY A 70 3.00 -21.69 -2.49
C GLY A 70 2.58 -21.64 -1.02
N LEU A 71 2.84 -20.51 -0.37
CA LEU A 71 2.70 -20.31 1.07
C LEU A 71 1.29 -20.65 1.58
N ALA A 72 0.23 -20.12 0.95
CA ALA A 72 -1.15 -20.45 1.33
C ALA A 72 -1.42 -21.96 1.32
N ARG A 73 -0.98 -22.66 0.26
CA ARG A 73 -1.19 -24.13 0.13
C ARG A 73 -0.39 -24.91 1.15
N LYS A 74 0.84 -24.48 1.51
CA LYS A 74 1.61 -25.06 2.61
C LYS A 74 0.89 -24.99 3.95
N HIS A 75 0.08 -23.96 4.14
CA HIS A 75 -0.75 -23.76 5.32
C HIS A 75 -2.17 -24.35 5.18
N GLY A 76 -2.46 -25.10 4.11
CA GLY A 76 -3.75 -25.78 3.92
C GLY A 76 -4.87 -24.91 3.32
N PHE A 77 -4.55 -23.69 2.87
CA PHE A 77 -5.52 -22.80 2.24
C PHE A 77 -5.53 -22.95 0.71
N THR A 78 -6.69 -22.73 0.10
CA THR A 78 -6.88 -22.90 -1.35
C THR A 78 -6.26 -21.76 -2.15
N ASN A 79 -6.25 -20.56 -1.58
CA ASN A 79 -5.79 -19.31 -2.21
C ASN A 79 -5.22 -18.33 -1.16
N PRO A 80 -4.43 -17.33 -1.59
CA PRO A 80 -3.88 -16.31 -0.69
C PRO A 80 -4.94 -15.50 0.07
N GLU A 81 -6.10 -15.22 -0.53
CA GLU A 81 -7.13 -14.41 0.12
C GLU A 81 -7.68 -15.09 1.38
N GLU A 82 -7.97 -16.40 1.30
CA GLU A 82 -8.38 -17.21 2.44
C GLU A 82 -7.29 -17.25 3.52
N PHE A 83 -6.02 -17.36 3.11
CA PHE A 83 -4.93 -17.38 4.07
C PHE A 83 -4.78 -16.02 4.78
N VAL A 84 -4.73 -14.92 4.05
CA VAL A 84 -4.67 -13.55 4.61
C VAL A 84 -5.86 -13.28 5.53
N GLN A 85 -7.07 -13.68 5.13
CA GLN A 85 -8.27 -13.54 5.96
C GLN A 85 -8.13 -14.31 7.28
N SER A 86 -7.56 -15.53 7.25
CA SER A 86 -7.38 -16.34 8.46
C SER A 86 -6.40 -15.73 9.47
N LEU A 87 -5.40 -14.97 8.99
CA LEU A 87 -4.39 -14.33 9.83
C LEU A 87 -4.93 -13.10 10.57
N GLY A 88 -6.04 -12.52 10.10
CA GLY A 88 -6.66 -11.31 10.68
C GLY A 88 -7.32 -11.50 12.05
N GLY A 89 -7.23 -12.69 12.66
CA GLY A 89 -7.65 -12.89 14.04
C GLY A 89 -9.15 -12.75 14.27
N GLY A 90 -9.96 -13.61 13.66
CA GLY A 90 -11.35 -13.91 14.07
C GLY A 90 -12.41 -12.79 14.00
N GLY A 91 -12.04 -11.53 13.76
CA GLY A 91 -12.97 -10.40 13.79
C GLY A 91 -12.83 -9.48 12.58
N GLY A 92 -13.63 -9.72 11.55
CA GLY A 92 -14.16 -8.64 10.69
C GLY A 92 -13.70 -8.57 9.24
N GLY A 93 -12.62 -9.24 8.83
CA GLY A 93 -12.18 -9.21 7.43
C GLY A 93 -12.96 -10.21 6.55
N THR A 94 -13.50 -9.75 5.43
CA THR A 94 -14.05 -10.66 4.40
C THR A 94 -12.96 -11.11 3.43
N LYS A 95 -13.21 -12.19 2.67
CA LYS A 95 -12.35 -12.59 1.54
C LYS A 95 -12.17 -11.46 0.52
N ALA A 96 -13.21 -10.64 0.32
CA ALA A 96 -13.15 -9.48 -0.57
C ALA A 96 -12.18 -8.41 -0.03
N ASP A 97 -12.11 -8.22 1.29
CA ASP A 97 -11.20 -7.26 1.90
C ASP A 97 -9.76 -7.76 1.86
N ALA A 98 -9.52 -9.06 2.07
CA ALA A 98 -8.22 -9.67 1.87
C ALA A 98 -7.72 -9.50 0.42
N ARG A 99 -8.61 -9.69 -0.57
CA ARG A 99 -8.29 -9.43 -1.98
C ARG A 99 -7.92 -7.98 -2.23
N LYS A 100 -8.68 -7.03 -1.69
CA LYS A 100 -8.38 -5.59 -1.82
C LYS A 100 -7.00 -5.27 -1.25
N LEU A 101 -6.68 -5.78 -0.06
CA LEU A 101 -5.37 -5.59 0.59
C LEU A 101 -4.20 -6.15 -0.25
N ILE A 102 -4.38 -7.33 -0.85
CA ILE A 102 -3.37 -7.92 -1.74
C ILE A 102 -3.16 -7.03 -2.97
N GLU A 103 -4.23 -6.68 -3.69
CA GLU A 103 -4.15 -5.87 -4.91
C GLU A 103 -3.51 -4.50 -4.66
N ALA A 104 -3.97 -3.85 -3.61
CA ALA A 104 -3.43 -2.63 -3.06
C ALA A 104 -1.93 -2.69 -2.76
N GLY A 105 -1.52 -3.70 -1.97
CA GLY A 105 -0.14 -3.85 -1.58
C GLY A 105 0.73 -4.20 -2.78
N THR A 106 0.22 -4.95 -3.76
CA THR A 106 0.92 -5.22 -5.01
C THR A 106 1.17 -3.93 -5.79
N LEU A 107 0.18 -3.04 -5.86
CA LEU A 107 0.34 -1.72 -6.47
C LEU A 107 1.40 -0.88 -5.76
N ALA A 108 1.33 -0.81 -4.41
CA ALA A 108 2.27 -0.05 -3.61
C ALA A 108 3.70 -0.62 -3.72
N ALA A 109 3.86 -1.94 -3.59
CA ALA A 109 5.15 -2.62 -3.70
C ALA A 109 5.76 -2.45 -5.10
N ALA A 110 4.97 -2.59 -6.17
CA ALA A 110 5.47 -2.40 -7.54
C ALA A 110 5.97 -0.96 -7.76
N THR A 111 5.30 0.02 -7.17
CA THR A 111 5.72 1.43 -7.23
C THR A 111 7.00 1.66 -6.44
N GLU A 112 7.10 1.09 -5.23
CA GLU A 112 8.31 1.17 -4.40
C GLU A 112 9.51 0.55 -5.12
N THR A 113 9.36 -0.64 -5.70
CA THR A 113 10.45 -1.29 -6.42
C THR A 113 10.86 -0.51 -7.68
N ALA A 114 9.91 0.09 -8.40
CA ALA A 114 10.22 0.94 -9.55
C ALA A 114 11.00 2.20 -9.11
N ARG A 115 10.61 2.81 -7.99
CA ARG A 115 11.30 3.97 -7.41
C ARG A 115 12.72 3.63 -6.95
N GLU A 116 12.92 2.47 -6.33
CA GLU A 116 14.26 2.01 -5.93
C GLU A 116 15.16 1.81 -7.15
N ARG A 117 14.66 1.14 -8.19
CA ARG A 117 15.40 0.99 -9.46
C ARG A 117 15.74 2.34 -10.09
N GLN A 118 14.85 3.32 -10.02
CA GLN A 118 15.13 4.67 -10.51
C GLN A 118 16.27 5.32 -9.73
N LYS A 119 16.27 5.21 -8.40
CA LYS A 119 17.36 5.73 -7.57
C LYS A 119 18.70 5.08 -7.89
N ASP A 120 18.70 3.77 -8.10
CA ASP A 120 19.91 3.04 -8.50
C ASP A 120 20.41 3.48 -9.88
N ALA A 121 19.50 3.68 -10.83
CA ALA A 121 19.81 4.22 -12.16
C ALA A 121 20.37 5.65 -12.08
N ASP A 122 19.78 6.51 -11.26
CA ASP A 122 20.23 7.89 -11.06
C ASP A 122 21.61 7.94 -10.40
N ALA A 123 21.85 7.06 -9.41
CA ALA A 123 23.16 6.93 -8.77
C ALA A 123 24.23 6.46 -9.76
N LEU A 124 23.90 5.49 -10.61
CA LEU A 124 24.79 5.01 -11.67
C LEU A 124 25.09 6.10 -12.71
N ALA A 125 24.09 6.90 -13.10
CA ALA A 125 24.27 8.00 -14.03
C ALA A 125 25.19 9.10 -13.46
N LEU A 126 25.16 9.32 -12.15
CA LEU A 126 26.08 10.25 -11.47
C LEU A 126 27.50 9.68 -11.39
N GLU A 127 27.65 8.38 -11.19
CA GLU A 127 28.95 7.70 -11.14
C GLU A 127 29.60 7.58 -12.54
N PHE A 128 28.79 7.36 -13.58
CA PHE A 128 29.24 7.13 -14.96
C PHE A 128 28.49 8.04 -15.95
N PRO A 129 28.84 9.34 -16.02
CA PRO A 129 28.10 10.32 -16.83
C PRO A 129 28.19 10.10 -18.35
N ASP A 130 29.18 9.35 -18.82
CA ASP A 130 29.38 9.05 -20.25
C ASP A 130 28.58 7.83 -20.74
N LEU A 131 27.93 7.09 -19.83
CA LEU A 131 27.08 5.96 -20.20
C LEU A 131 25.67 6.44 -20.56
N PRO A 132 24.99 5.76 -21.50
CA PRO A 132 23.59 6.06 -21.77
C PRO A 132 22.75 5.86 -20.49
N PRO A 133 21.76 6.74 -20.23
CA PRO A 133 20.88 6.58 -19.07
C PRO A 133 20.21 5.22 -19.06
N VAL A 134 20.15 4.58 -17.89
CA VAL A 134 19.40 3.34 -17.70
C VAL A 134 17.92 3.67 -17.68
N GLU A 135 17.19 3.21 -18.70
CA GLU A 135 15.73 3.32 -18.73
C GLU A 135 15.11 2.36 -17.70
N VAL A 136 14.39 2.91 -16.73
CA VAL A 136 13.66 2.14 -15.74
C VAL A 136 12.19 2.05 -16.15
N ASP A 137 11.73 0.84 -16.44
CA ASP A 137 10.31 0.60 -16.70
C ASP A 137 9.50 0.84 -15.41
N GLN A 138 8.68 1.87 -15.43
CA GLN A 138 7.78 2.20 -14.33
C GLN A 138 6.37 1.73 -14.67
N PRO A 139 5.65 1.09 -13.74
CA PRO A 139 4.24 0.80 -13.98
C PRO A 139 3.47 2.11 -14.23
N TRP A 140 2.52 2.10 -15.16
CA TRP A 140 1.74 3.30 -15.51
C TRP A 140 1.00 3.89 -14.31
N PHE A 141 0.65 3.05 -13.34
CA PHE A 141 0.00 3.42 -12.08
C PHE A 141 0.97 3.87 -10.98
N ALA A 142 2.28 4.02 -11.25
CA ALA A 142 3.25 4.50 -10.25
C ALA A 142 2.82 5.79 -9.51
N PRO A 143 2.19 6.80 -10.16
CA PRO A 143 1.71 7.99 -9.44
C PRO A 143 0.70 7.67 -8.32
N LEU A 144 -0.14 6.64 -8.49
CA LEU A 144 -1.08 6.21 -7.44
C LEU A 144 -0.36 5.59 -6.26
N GLY A 145 0.64 4.74 -6.51
CA GLY A 145 1.40 4.12 -5.44
C GLY A 145 2.17 5.14 -4.62
N GLU A 146 2.70 6.18 -5.25
CA GLU A 146 3.39 7.28 -4.55
C GLU A 146 2.39 8.12 -3.73
N ALA A 147 1.21 8.42 -4.28
CA ALA A 147 0.17 9.13 -3.52
C ALA A 147 -0.31 8.34 -2.29
N VAL A 148 -0.37 7.01 -2.37
CA VAL A 148 -0.65 6.14 -1.23
C VAL A 148 0.52 6.14 -0.23
N ALA A 149 1.76 6.03 -0.71
CA ALA A 149 2.95 6.04 0.14
C ALA A 149 3.10 7.36 0.92
N GLN A 150 2.71 8.49 0.31
CA GLN A 150 2.67 9.80 0.95
C GLN A 150 1.47 9.99 1.88
N GLY A 151 0.51 9.05 1.90
CA GLY A 151 -0.70 9.12 2.70
C GLY A 151 -1.74 10.12 2.19
N VAL A 152 -1.61 10.57 0.94
CA VAL A 152 -2.56 11.45 0.25
C VAL A 152 -3.84 10.68 -0.06
N PHE A 153 -3.71 9.44 -0.53
CA PHE A 153 -4.84 8.55 -0.76
C PHE A 153 -4.87 7.37 0.18
N THR A 154 -6.07 6.88 0.44
CA THR A 154 -6.24 5.53 0.96
C THR A 154 -5.87 4.53 -0.12
N VAL A 155 -5.43 3.38 0.34
CA VAL A 155 -5.14 2.21 -0.47
C VAL A 155 -6.36 1.80 -1.33
N GLU A 156 -7.55 1.87 -0.75
CA GLU A 156 -8.81 1.54 -1.41
C GLU A 156 -9.14 2.55 -2.52
N ALA A 157 -8.92 3.84 -2.28
CA ALA A 157 -9.15 4.89 -3.26
C ALA A 157 -8.23 4.71 -4.48
N ALA A 158 -6.94 4.44 -4.26
CA ALA A 158 -6.00 4.18 -5.33
C ALA A 158 -6.38 2.94 -6.16
N THR A 159 -6.83 1.87 -5.49
CA THR A 159 -7.31 0.65 -6.16
C THR A 159 -8.57 0.92 -6.98
N ALA A 160 -9.51 1.71 -6.44
CA ALA A 160 -10.73 2.10 -7.15
C ALA A 160 -10.43 2.94 -8.40
N ILE A 161 -9.54 3.94 -8.29
CA ILE A 161 -9.11 4.76 -9.43
C ILE A 161 -8.46 3.89 -10.51
N ARG A 162 -7.51 3.02 -10.12
CA ARG A 162 -6.86 2.10 -11.07
C ARG A 162 -7.89 1.22 -11.80
N ARG A 163 -8.81 0.59 -11.06
CA ARG A 163 -9.86 -0.25 -11.66
C ARG A 163 -10.80 0.53 -12.58
N GLY A 164 -11.12 1.78 -12.22
CA GLY A 164 -11.95 2.66 -13.04
C GLY A 164 -11.29 3.06 -14.35
N LEU A 165 -9.97 3.26 -14.36
CA LEU A 165 -9.20 3.56 -15.56
C LEU A 165 -8.97 2.32 -16.45
N GLY A 166 -8.96 1.13 -15.85
CA GLY A 166 -8.74 -0.13 -16.57
C GLY A 166 -7.27 -0.44 -16.81
N GLU A 167 -7.00 -1.26 -17.82
CA GLU A 167 -5.64 -1.67 -18.22
C GLU A 167 -5.34 -1.16 -19.64
N PRO A 168 -4.04 -1.00 -20.01
CA PRO A 168 -3.65 -0.63 -21.36
C PRO A 168 -4.29 -1.55 -22.40
N ALA A 169 -4.83 -0.95 -23.47
CA ALA A 169 -5.59 -1.63 -24.50
C ALA A 169 -5.34 -1.03 -25.88
N LEU A 170 -5.96 -1.58 -26.92
CA LEU A 170 -5.81 -1.04 -28.28
C LEU A 170 -6.26 0.43 -28.31
N GLY A 171 -5.35 1.34 -28.66
CA GLY A 171 -5.60 2.79 -28.70
C GLY A 171 -5.48 3.50 -27.34
N VAL A 172 -5.16 2.79 -26.26
CA VAL A 172 -4.91 3.35 -24.92
C VAL A 172 -3.57 2.86 -24.40
N THR A 173 -2.55 3.72 -24.47
CA THR A 173 -1.19 3.35 -24.07
C THR A 173 -0.99 3.49 -22.55
N PRO A 174 0.02 2.81 -21.96
CA PRO A 174 0.43 3.03 -20.58
C PRO A 174 0.70 4.52 -20.26
N ASP A 175 1.30 5.25 -21.19
CA ASP A 175 1.60 6.68 -21.01
C ASP A 175 0.34 7.55 -20.97
N MET A 176 -0.68 7.21 -21.77
CA MET A 176 -1.98 7.90 -21.71
C MET A 176 -2.64 7.72 -20.34
N LEU A 177 -2.61 6.49 -19.79
CA LEU A 177 -3.15 6.22 -18.46
C LEU A 177 -2.35 6.92 -17.37
N ARG A 178 -1.01 6.93 -17.48
CA ARG A 178 -0.14 7.67 -16.56
C ARG A 178 -0.46 9.17 -16.59
N ALA A 179 -0.60 9.75 -17.77
CA ALA A 179 -0.96 11.16 -17.93
C ALA A 179 -2.32 11.49 -17.30
N ALA A 180 -3.32 10.61 -17.49
CA ALA A 180 -4.61 10.75 -16.84
C ALA A 180 -4.50 10.75 -15.31
N LEU A 181 -3.68 9.86 -14.74
CA LEU A 181 -3.43 9.82 -13.29
C LEU A 181 -2.79 11.09 -12.75
N ILE A 182 -1.82 11.65 -13.46
CA ILE A 182 -1.15 12.91 -13.06
C ILE A 182 -2.17 14.06 -12.93
N LEU A 183 -3.21 14.07 -13.77
CA LEU A 183 -4.28 15.06 -13.71
C LEU A 183 -5.34 14.75 -12.63
N LEU A 184 -5.75 13.48 -12.49
CA LEU A 184 -6.82 13.06 -11.58
C LEU A 184 -6.41 13.10 -10.11
N ILE A 185 -5.15 12.79 -9.78
CA ILE A 185 -4.67 12.69 -8.40
C ILE A 185 -4.87 14.03 -7.64
N PRO A 186 -4.44 15.19 -8.14
CA PRO A 186 -4.70 16.47 -7.49
C PRO A 186 -6.19 16.79 -7.32
N GLU A 187 -7.02 16.50 -8.33
CA GLU A 187 -8.46 16.76 -8.27
C GLU A 187 -9.12 15.93 -7.17
N CYS A 188 -8.86 14.61 -7.16
CA CYS A 188 -9.41 13.71 -6.14
C CYS A 188 -8.89 14.01 -4.73
N ALA A 189 -7.67 14.54 -4.59
CA ALA A 189 -7.10 14.88 -3.28
C ALA A 189 -7.82 16.06 -2.61
N THR A 190 -8.49 16.93 -3.37
CA THR A 190 -9.25 18.07 -2.84
C THR A 190 -10.70 17.73 -2.43
N LEU A 191 -11.17 16.53 -2.80
CA LEU A 191 -12.51 16.04 -2.48
C LEU A 191 -12.56 15.23 -1.16
N ASN A 192 -11.41 14.93 -0.56
CA ASN A 192 -11.25 14.23 0.72
C ASN A 192 -11.01 15.20 1.88
#